data_AF-A0A2V7T8R8-F1
#
_entry.id   AF-A0A2V7T8R8-F1
#
_cell.length_a   1.000
_cell.length_b   1.000
_cell.length_c   1.000
_cell.angle_alpha   90.00
_cell.angle_beta   90.00
_cell.angle_gamma   90.00
#
_symmetry.space_group_name_H-M   'P 1'
#
loop_
_entity.id
_entity.type
_entity.pdbx_description
1 polymer ?
#
loop_
_entity_poly.entity_id
_entity_poly.type
_entity_poly.pdbx_seq_one_letter_code
_entity_poly.pdbx_strand_id
1 'polypeptide(L)'
;MLYDLRRADVRIKWLVTALLATLGLSYVFGALMVALYAGFTPQHVAATYAGPEMAMPMPPETTVVVQHPMSMTDFDKPELHVVDTDLLIQDTHVHVPMYGIIAAALSVVVIGLSLSRRLSLGLIALLFAAPWFDFAGMWLTKFASPRFAIVTLAGGWAMAAGYVIVAVLAVHQMWLSKERT
;
A
#
# COMPACT_ATOMS: atom_id res chain seq x y z
N MET A 1 9.04 7.36 30.19
CA MET A 1 8.21 6.93 29.05
C MET A 1 7.22 8.07 28.82
N LEU A 2 7.19 8.70 27.63
CA LEU A 2 6.38 9.91 27.41
C LEU A 2 4.87 9.63 27.30
N TYR A 3 4.48 8.41 26.90
CA TYR A 3 3.08 7.99 26.71
C TYR A 3 2.95 6.46 26.72
N ASP A 4 1.90 5.90 27.34
CA ASP A 4 1.58 4.46 27.37
C ASP A 4 0.10 4.24 27.00
N LEU A 5 -0.15 3.54 25.88
CA LEU A 5 -1.48 3.26 25.35
C LEU A 5 -2.36 2.44 26.31
N ARG A 6 -1.76 1.65 27.21
CA ARG A 6 -2.50 0.87 28.20
C ARG A 6 -3.26 1.77 29.17
N ARG A 7 -2.63 2.88 29.55
CA ARG A 7 -3.10 3.86 30.54
C ARG A 7 -3.74 5.10 29.92
N ALA A 8 -3.82 5.14 28.60
CA ALA A 8 -4.38 6.28 27.87
C ALA A 8 -5.86 6.49 28.19
N ASP A 9 -6.29 7.75 28.13
CA ASP A 9 -7.70 8.14 28.19
C ASP A 9 -8.52 7.39 27.13
N VAL A 10 -9.74 7.00 27.50
CA VAL A 10 -10.66 6.24 26.63
C VAL A 10 -10.91 6.92 25.28
N ARG A 11 -10.88 8.25 25.21
CA ARG A 11 -11.00 9.02 23.96
C ARG A 11 -9.85 8.73 23.01
N ILE A 12 -8.62 8.61 23.53
CA ILE A 12 -7.46 8.28 22.72
C ILE A 12 -7.52 6.82 22.26
N LYS A 13 -7.95 5.90 23.14
CA LYS A 13 -8.14 4.49 22.77
C LYS A 13 -9.16 4.32 21.65
N TRP A 14 -10.26 5.07 21.71
CA TRP A 14 -11.25 5.13 20.63
C TRP A 14 -10.69 5.73 19.34
N LEU A 15 -9.98 6.85 19.43
CA LEU A 15 -9.33 7.48 18.27
C LEU A 15 -8.38 6.50 17.57
N VAL A 16 -7.50 5.83 18.32
CA VAL A 16 -6.56 4.84 17.77
C VAL A 16 -7.31 3.65 17.18
N THR A 17 -8.35 3.15 17.85
CA THR A 17 -9.15 2.03 17.34
C THR A 17 -9.86 2.39 16.03
N ALA A 18 -10.47 3.58 15.95
CA ALA A 18 -11.13 4.06 14.74
C ALA A 18 -10.12 4.27 13.59
N LEU A 19 -8.98 4.90 13.87
CA LEU A 19 -7.89 5.05 12.91
C LEU A 19 -7.44 3.70 12.34
N LEU A 20 -7.15 2.73 13.22
CA LEU A 20 -6.73 1.39 12.80
C LEU A 20 -7.83 0.70 12.00
N ALA A 21 -9.08 0.76 12.42
CA ALA A 21 -10.19 0.17 11.68
C ALA A 21 -10.33 0.76 10.26
N THR A 22 -10.24 2.09 10.12
CA THR A 22 -10.27 2.77 8.83
C THR A 22 -9.12 2.35 7.95
N LEU A 23 -7.88 2.37 8.46
CA LEU A 23 -6.70 1.93 7.71
C LEU A 23 -6.79 0.45 7.32
N GLY A 24 -7.27 -0.40 8.22
CA GLY A 24 -7.48 -1.82 7.95
C GLY A 24 -8.47 -2.05 6.81
N LEU A 25 -9.58 -1.32 6.80
CA LEU A 25 -10.53 -1.36 5.69
C LEU A 25 -9.87 -0.89 4.38
N SER A 26 -9.10 0.21 4.42
CA SER A 26 -8.35 0.69 3.26
C SER A 26 -7.34 -0.34 2.74
N TYR A 27 -6.63 -1.08 3.62
CA TYR A 27 -5.73 -2.16 3.21
C TYR A 27 -6.46 -3.33 2.56
N VAL A 28 -7.66 -3.69 3.02
CA VAL A 28 -8.48 -4.74 2.38
C VAL A 28 -8.88 -4.32 0.96
N PHE A 29 -9.37 -3.09 0.79
CA PHE A 29 -9.71 -2.59 -0.54
C PHE A 29 -8.49 -2.39 -1.43
N GLY A 30 -7.36 -1.97 -0.87
CA GLY A 30 -6.08 -1.91 -1.60
C GLY A 30 -5.63 -3.29 -2.07
N ALA A 31 -5.74 -4.32 -1.23
CA ALA A 31 -5.46 -5.70 -1.62
C ALA A 31 -6.43 -6.20 -2.70
N LEU A 32 -7.72 -5.85 -2.61
CA LEU A 32 -8.69 -6.17 -3.65
C LEU A 32 -8.35 -5.49 -4.99
N MET A 33 -7.98 -4.22 -4.96
CA MET A 33 -7.49 -3.50 -6.15
C MET A 33 -6.27 -4.22 -6.75
N VAL A 34 -5.28 -4.58 -5.95
CA VAL A 34 -4.13 -5.36 -6.44
C VAL A 34 -4.58 -6.68 -7.05
N ALA A 35 -5.48 -7.41 -6.40
CA ALA A 35 -6.00 -8.68 -6.91
C ALA A 35 -6.65 -8.55 -8.30
N LEU A 36 -7.37 -7.44 -8.53
CA LEU A 36 -8.12 -7.19 -9.77
C LEU A 36 -7.22 -6.68 -10.90
N TYR A 37 -6.21 -5.84 -10.60
CA TYR A 37 -5.46 -5.13 -11.62
C TYR A 37 -4.02 -5.63 -11.84
N ALA A 38 -3.31 -5.99 -10.78
CA ALA A 38 -1.87 -6.29 -10.84
C ALA A 38 -1.50 -7.73 -10.44
N GLY A 39 -2.38 -8.42 -9.72
CA GLY A 39 -2.14 -9.75 -9.15
C GLY A 39 -1.11 -9.77 -8.00
N PHE A 40 -1.01 -10.91 -7.33
CA PHE A 40 -0.07 -11.12 -6.21
C PHE A 40 1.16 -11.95 -6.58
N THR A 41 1.42 -12.16 -7.88
CA THR A 41 2.59 -12.90 -8.35
C THR A 41 3.56 -11.99 -9.08
N PRO A 42 4.88 -12.26 -9.02
CA PRO A 42 5.87 -11.42 -9.70
C PRO A 42 5.60 -11.29 -11.21
N GLN A 43 5.03 -12.32 -11.84
CA GLN A 43 4.71 -12.34 -13.26
C GLN A 43 3.60 -11.36 -13.63
N HIS A 44 2.52 -11.29 -12.83
CA HIS A 44 1.42 -10.36 -13.10
C HIS A 44 1.86 -8.91 -12.84
N VAL A 45 2.57 -8.67 -11.73
CA VAL A 45 3.14 -7.34 -11.43
C VAL A 45 4.10 -6.91 -12.54
N ALA A 46 4.96 -7.82 -13.01
CA ALA A 46 5.82 -7.54 -14.16
C ALA A 46 5.03 -7.23 -15.43
N ALA A 47 3.93 -7.94 -15.72
CA ALA A 47 3.10 -7.66 -16.88
C ALA A 47 2.45 -6.27 -16.81
N THR A 48 2.03 -5.84 -15.61
CA THR A 48 1.44 -4.52 -15.36
C THR A 48 2.44 -3.39 -15.58
N TYR A 49 3.67 -3.52 -15.05
CA TYR A 49 4.64 -2.40 -15.06
C TYR A 49 5.70 -2.48 -16.16
N ALA A 50 6.06 -3.66 -16.67
CA ALA A 50 7.06 -3.77 -17.75
C ALA A 50 6.46 -3.58 -19.16
N GLY A 51 5.13 -3.42 -19.26
CA GLY A 51 4.43 -3.23 -20.52
C GLY A 51 4.87 -1.96 -21.27
N PRO A 52 4.75 -1.97 -22.62
CA PRO A 52 5.05 -0.80 -23.44
C PRO A 52 4.18 0.39 -23.03
N GLU A 53 4.64 1.61 -23.29
CA GLU A 53 3.80 2.80 -23.13
C GLU A 53 2.51 2.62 -23.92
N MET A 54 1.37 2.85 -23.26
CA MET A 54 0.11 2.94 -23.99
C MET A 54 0.23 4.14 -24.91
N ALA A 55 0.29 3.91 -26.21
CA ALA A 55 0.15 4.98 -27.18
C ALA A 55 -1.26 5.54 -27.02
N MET A 56 -1.40 6.57 -26.20
CA MET A 56 -2.56 7.45 -26.15
C MET A 56 -2.28 8.54 -27.18
N PRO A 57 -2.61 8.35 -28.49
CA PRO A 57 -2.54 9.46 -29.43
C PRO A 57 -3.41 10.58 -28.87
N MET A 58 -2.83 11.79 -28.79
CA MET A 58 -3.58 12.98 -28.43
C MET A 58 -4.90 12.99 -29.23
N PRO A 59 -6.06 13.20 -28.56
CA PRO A 59 -7.31 13.26 -29.28
C PRO A 59 -7.15 14.34 -30.37
N PRO A 60 -7.52 14.05 -31.63
CA PRO A 60 -7.56 15.09 -32.65
C PRO A 60 -8.39 16.27 -32.15
N GLU A 61 -8.08 17.50 -32.61
CA GLU A 61 -8.81 18.73 -32.22
C GLU A 61 -10.33 18.65 -32.50
N THR A 62 -10.77 17.62 -33.21
CA THR A 62 -12.15 17.28 -33.48
C THR A 62 -12.52 15.94 -32.86
N THR A 63 -13.71 15.83 -32.28
CA THR A 63 -14.25 14.56 -31.77
C THR A 63 -14.47 13.59 -32.93
N VAL A 64 -13.56 12.65 -33.15
CA VAL A 64 -13.73 11.57 -34.12
C VAL A 64 -14.39 10.39 -33.41
N VAL A 65 -15.66 10.13 -33.72
CA VAL A 65 -16.33 8.90 -33.28
C VAL A 65 -15.81 7.75 -34.14
N VAL A 66 -14.86 6.99 -33.61
CA VAL A 66 -14.35 5.77 -34.25
C VAL A 66 -15.25 4.61 -33.82
N GLN A 67 -16.05 4.09 -34.74
CA GLN A 67 -16.77 2.83 -34.53
C GLN A 67 -15.90 1.68 -35.02
N HIS A 68 -15.39 0.87 -34.09
CA HIS A 68 -14.72 -0.38 -34.42
C HIS A 68 -15.63 -1.56 -34.06
N PRO A 69 -15.90 -2.50 -35.00
CA PRO A 69 -16.68 -3.69 -34.68
C PRO A 69 -15.89 -4.59 -33.73
N MET A 70 -16.38 -4.73 -32.48
CA MET A 70 -15.84 -5.68 -31.52
C MET A 70 -16.58 -7.01 -31.62
N SER A 71 -15.85 -8.11 -31.65
CA SER A 71 -16.41 -9.45 -31.56
C SER A 71 -16.69 -9.82 -30.10
N MET A 72 -17.61 -10.74 -29.81
CA MET A 72 -17.82 -11.23 -28.44
C MET A 72 -16.53 -11.82 -27.83
N THR A 73 -15.67 -12.41 -28.67
CA THR A 73 -14.37 -12.96 -28.26
C THR A 73 -13.32 -11.91 -27.90
N ASP A 74 -13.52 -10.63 -28.25
CA ASP A 74 -12.63 -9.55 -27.83
C ASP A 74 -12.92 -9.11 -26.39
N PHE A 75 -14.14 -9.33 -25.89
CA PHE A 75 -14.49 -9.11 -24.48
C PHE A 75 -14.00 -10.24 -23.56
N ASP A 76 -13.67 -11.40 -24.12
CA ASP A 76 -13.14 -12.54 -23.36
C ASP A 76 -11.62 -12.42 -23.10
N LYS A 77 -10.94 -11.44 -23.71
CA LYS A 77 -9.52 -11.18 -23.45
C LYS A 77 -9.43 -10.43 -22.12
N PRO A 78 -8.78 -10.97 -21.07
CA PRO A 78 -8.54 -10.22 -19.85
C PRO A 78 -7.71 -8.99 -20.23
N GLU A 79 -8.31 -7.81 -20.11
CA GLU A 79 -7.65 -6.55 -20.35
C GLU A 79 -6.54 -6.43 -19.30
N LEU A 80 -5.30 -6.72 -19.71
CA LEU A 80 -4.15 -6.56 -18.84
C LEU A 80 -4.03 -5.07 -18.52
N HIS A 81 -4.23 -4.72 -17.25
CA HIS A 81 -4.01 -3.35 -16.82
C HIS A 81 -2.52 -3.04 -16.91
N VAL A 82 -2.16 -2.17 -17.86
CA VAL A 82 -0.78 -1.72 -18.07
C VAL A 82 -0.63 -0.31 -17.49
N VAL A 83 0.44 -0.10 -16.74
CA VAL A 83 0.81 1.20 -16.18
C VAL A 83 1.89 1.83 -17.04
N ASP A 84 1.57 2.94 -17.67
CA ASP A 84 2.55 3.77 -18.37
C ASP A 84 3.34 4.66 -17.40
N THR A 85 4.33 5.38 -17.93
CA THR A 85 5.23 6.21 -17.12
C THR A 85 4.48 7.37 -16.46
N ASP A 86 3.53 7.98 -17.15
CA ASP A 86 2.79 9.14 -16.64
C ASP A 86 1.87 8.74 -15.48
N LEU A 87 1.17 7.61 -15.63
CA LEU A 87 0.39 7.00 -14.56
C LEU A 87 1.28 6.61 -13.38
N LEU A 88 2.47 6.06 -13.61
CA LEU A 88 3.39 5.70 -12.53
C LEU A 88 3.92 6.94 -11.77
N ILE A 89 4.19 8.05 -12.48
CA ILE A 89 4.55 9.33 -11.86
C ILE A 89 3.40 9.85 -11.02
N GLN A 90 2.19 9.88 -11.58
CA GLN A 90 1.00 10.32 -10.86
C GLN A 90 0.80 9.48 -9.61
N ASP A 91 0.81 8.14 -9.75
CA ASP A 91 0.60 7.21 -8.66
C ASP A 91 1.63 7.41 -7.54
N THR A 92 2.92 7.53 -7.91
CA THR A 92 4.01 7.84 -6.97
C THR A 92 3.79 9.18 -6.26
N HIS A 93 3.37 10.22 -6.98
CA HIS A 93 3.16 11.56 -6.42
C HIS A 93 2.05 11.59 -5.36
N VAL A 94 0.96 10.84 -5.56
CA VAL A 94 -0.14 10.82 -4.57
C VAL A 94 0.16 9.85 -3.44
N HIS A 95 0.65 8.65 -3.75
CA HIS A 95 0.77 7.58 -2.77
C HIS A 95 1.98 7.72 -1.86
N VAL A 96 3.15 8.12 -2.35
CA VAL A 96 4.36 8.21 -1.50
C VAL A 96 4.15 9.20 -0.33
N PRO A 97 3.61 10.41 -0.52
CA PRO A 97 3.29 11.29 0.60
C PRO A 97 2.22 10.71 1.53
N MET A 98 1.17 10.10 0.97
CA MET A 98 0.09 9.51 1.76
C MET A 98 0.59 8.35 2.63
N TYR A 99 1.44 7.47 2.09
CA TYR A 99 2.11 6.42 2.85
C TYR A 99 3.03 7.00 3.93
N GLY A 100 3.70 8.13 3.67
CA GLY A 100 4.45 8.86 4.69
C GLY A 100 3.58 9.30 5.87
N ILE A 101 2.38 9.81 5.60
CA ILE A 101 1.40 10.21 6.62
C ILE A 101 0.90 8.98 7.40
N ILE A 102 0.56 7.89 6.71
CA ILE A 102 0.10 6.64 7.33
C ILE A 102 1.20 6.06 8.23
N ALA A 103 2.44 5.98 7.73
CA ALA A 103 3.59 5.49 8.47
C ALA A 103 3.86 6.35 9.71
N ALA A 104 3.76 7.68 9.61
CA ALA A 104 3.88 8.58 10.74
C ALA A 104 2.79 8.35 11.79
N ALA A 105 1.52 8.25 11.36
CA ALA A 105 0.39 7.98 12.26
C ALA A 105 0.55 6.65 13.00
N LEU A 106 0.90 5.57 12.28
CA LEU A 106 1.18 4.27 12.88
C LEU A 106 2.40 4.31 13.80
N SER A 107 3.43 5.09 13.47
CA SER A 107 4.62 5.27 14.32
C SER A 107 4.29 5.95 15.65
N VAL A 108 3.37 6.91 15.65
CA VAL A 108 2.84 7.52 16.88
C VAL A 108 2.15 6.47 17.75
N VAL A 109 1.38 5.56 17.15
CA VAL A 109 0.79 4.41 17.87
C VAL A 109 1.90 3.52 18.44
N VAL A 110 2.94 3.18 17.66
CA VAL A 110 4.08 2.36 18.10
C VAL A 110 4.81 2.97 19.29
N ILE A 111 4.99 4.29 19.34
CA ILE A 111 5.63 4.99 20.46
C ILE A 111 4.84 4.77 21.77
N GLY A 112 3.51 4.66 21.67
CA GLY A 112 2.64 4.36 22.81
C GLY A 112 2.56 2.88 23.20
N LEU A 113 3.12 1.97 22.40
CA LEU A 113 3.16 0.55 22.74
C LEU A 113 4.26 0.27 23.76
N SER A 114 3.96 -0.58 24.73
CA SER A 114 4.95 -1.08 25.68
C SER A 114 5.78 -2.19 25.04
N LEU A 115 6.74 -1.77 24.22
CA LEU A 115 7.74 -2.58 23.52
C LEU A 115 9.15 -2.21 23.97
N SER A 116 10.12 -3.08 23.71
CA SER A 116 11.53 -2.72 23.86
C SER A 116 11.92 -1.67 22.82
N ARG A 117 12.86 -0.78 23.15
CA ARG A 117 13.30 0.30 22.25
C ARG A 117 13.72 -0.21 20.87
N ARG A 118 14.39 -1.37 20.80
CA ARG A 118 14.82 -1.99 19.54
C ARG A 118 13.63 -2.40 18.67
N LEU A 119 12.59 -2.98 19.27
CA LEU A 119 11.39 -3.39 18.55
C LEU A 119 10.58 -2.17 18.07
N SER A 120 10.42 -1.15 18.91
CA SER A 120 9.73 0.08 18.48
C SER A 120 10.44 0.75 17.30
N LEU A 121 11.77 0.90 17.36
CA LEU A 121 12.54 1.48 16.25
C LEU A 121 12.50 0.61 14.99
N GLY A 122 12.58 -0.72 15.15
CA GLY A 122 12.48 -1.66 14.04
C GLY A 122 11.12 -1.59 13.34
N LEU A 123 10.03 -1.50 14.10
CA LEU A 123 8.68 -1.34 13.54
C LEU A 123 8.51 0.01 12.82
N ILE A 124 8.98 1.10 13.41
CA ILE A 124 8.94 2.43 12.77
C ILE A 124 9.73 2.40 11.45
N ALA A 125 10.95 1.85 11.48
CA ALA A 125 11.76 1.72 10.27
C ALA A 125 11.07 0.87 9.20
N LEU A 126 10.46 -0.25 9.58
CA LEU A 126 9.69 -1.11 8.68
C LEU A 126 8.53 -0.35 8.01
N LEU A 127 7.74 0.39 8.79
CA LEU A 127 6.58 1.15 8.29
C LEU A 127 6.97 2.21 7.26
N PHE A 128 8.13 2.85 7.42
CA PHE A 128 8.63 3.81 6.44
C PHE A 128 9.32 3.15 5.25
N ALA A 129 10.08 2.06 5.47
CA ALA A 129 10.85 1.41 4.41
C ALA A 129 9.97 0.61 3.44
N ALA A 130 8.87 0.00 3.92
CA ALA A 130 8.04 -0.87 3.10
C ALA A 130 7.43 -0.15 1.87
N PRO A 131 6.83 1.05 1.98
CA PRO A 131 6.38 1.81 0.81
C PRO A 131 7.51 2.18 -0.15
N TRP A 132 8.71 2.47 0.35
CA TRP A 132 9.87 2.75 -0.53
C TRP A 132 10.25 1.53 -1.36
N PHE A 133 10.27 0.33 -0.77
CA PHE A 133 10.51 -0.90 -1.53
C PHE A 133 9.41 -1.16 -2.54
N ASP A 134 8.15 -0.87 -2.19
CA ASP A 134 7.01 -1.06 -3.08
C ASP A 134 7.18 -0.26 -4.38
N PHE A 135 7.31 1.07 -4.26
CA PHE A 135 7.50 1.97 -5.39
C PHE A 135 8.84 1.77 -6.09
N ALA A 136 9.94 1.58 -5.36
CA ALA A 136 11.23 1.30 -5.99
C ALA A 136 11.16 0.04 -6.85
N GLY A 137 10.44 -1.00 -6.40
CA GLY A 137 10.17 -2.19 -7.20
C GLY A 137 9.40 -1.89 -8.49
N MET A 138 8.37 -1.04 -8.44
CA MET A 138 7.58 -0.68 -9.62
C MET A 138 8.44 0.07 -10.66
N TRP A 139 9.19 1.08 -10.21
CA TRP A 139 10.11 1.84 -11.04
C TRP A 139 11.22 0.97 -11.65
N LEU A 140 11.85 0.10 -10.85
CA LEU A 140 12.85 -0.83 -11.34
C LEU A 140 12.26 -1.86 -12.31
N THR A 141 11.01 -2.27 -12.11
CA THR A 141 10.30 -3.17 -13.02
C THR A 141 10.07 -2.51 -14.38
N LYS A 142 9.68 -1.22 -14.39
CA LYS A 142 9.48 -0.43 -15.60
C LYS A 142 10.78 -0.17 -16.38
N PHE A 143 11.85 0.23 -15.70
CA PHE A 143 13.05 0.78 -16.36
C PHE A 143 14.28 -0.13 -16.36
N ALA A 144 14.34 -1.16 -15.50
CA ALA A 144 15.53 -2.01 -15.37
C ALA A 144 15.26 -3.47 -15.71
N SER A 145 14.32 -4.13 -15.02
CA SER A 145 14.04 -5.56 -15.25
C SER A 145 12.71 -6.01 -14.64
N PRO A 146 11.91 -6.84 -15.36
CA PRO A 146 10.75 -7.52 -14.82
C PRO A 146 10.97 -8.27 -13.49
N ARG A 147 12.21 -8.70 -13.21
CA ARG A 147 12.54 -9.44 -11.99
C ARG A 147 12.38 -8.61 -10.72
N PHE A 148 12.42 -7.27 -10.83
CA PHE A 148 12.25 -6.39 -9.68
C PHE A 148 10.80 -6.32 -9.17
N ALA A 149 9.84 -6.94 -9.86
CA ALA A 149 8.46 -7.08 -9.39
C ALA A 149 8.37 -7.78 -8.02
N ILE A 150 9.36 -8.62 -7.67
CA ILE A 150 9.44 -9.22 -6.34
C ILE A 150 9.68 -8.19 -5.23
N VAL A 151 10.35 -7.08 -5.53
CA VAL A 151 10.63 -6.00 -4.58
C VAL A 151 9.34 -5.25 -4.26
N THR A 152 8.50 -5.00 -5.28
CA THR A 152 7.14 -4.46 -5.12
C THR A 152 6.33 -5.31 -4.17
N LEU A 153 6.22 -6.62 -4.46
CA LEU A 153 5.50 -7.56 -3.61
C LEU A 153 6.06 -7.61 -2.18
N ALA A 154 7.38 -7.64 -2.03
CA ALA A 154 8.02 -7.63 -0.71
C ALA A 154 7.67 -6.36 0.07
N GLY A 155 7.68 -5.20 -0.58
CA GLY A 155 7.26 -3.92 0.00
C GLY A 155 5.80 -3.93 0.46
N GLY A 156 4.88 -4.31 -0.43
CA GLY A 156 3.44 -4.39 -0.12
C GLY A 156 3.13 -5.35 1.04
N TRP A 157 3.70 -6.57 1.03
CA TRP A 157 3.53 -7.53 2.11
C TRP A 157 4.18 -7.08 3.42
N ALA A 158 5.36 -6.44 3.37
CA ALA A 158 6.01 -5.88 4.54
C ALA A 158 5.16 -4.79 5.21
N MET A 159 4.51 -3.93 4.41
CA MET A 159 3.63 -2.88 4.93
C MET A 159 2.37 -3.50 5.57
N ALA A 160 1.74 -4.46 4.89
CA ALA A 160 0.58 -5.17 5.43
C ALA A 160 0.90 -5.87 6.77
N ALA A 161 2.04 -6.58 6.84
CA ALA A 161 2.50 -7.22 8.06
C ALA A 161 2.79 -6.19 9.17
N GLY A 162 3.48 -5.09 8.85
CA GLY A 162 3.74 -4.01 9.79
C GLY A 162 2.46 -3.42 10.38
N TYR A 163 1.47 -3.12 9.54
CA TYR A 163 0.15 -2.67 9.96
C TYR A 163 -0.54 -3.70 10.88
N VAL A 164 -0.61 -4.97 10.49
CA VAL A 164 -1.27 -6.02 11.28
C VAL A 164 -0.62 -6.16 12.66
N ILE A 165 0.71 -6.17 12.73
CA ILE A 165 1.45 -6.24 14.00
C ILE A 165 1.09 -5.06 14.89
N VAL A 166 1.13 -3.83 14.37
CA VAL A 166 0.80 -2.63 15.14
C VAL A 166 -0.66 -2.66 15.60
N ALA A 167 -1.59 -3.02 14.72
CA ALA A 167 -3.01 -3.08 15.03
C ALA A 167 -3.31 -4.08 16.13
N VAL A 168 -2.81 -5.31 16.02
CA VAL A 168 -3.00 -6.37 17.03
C VAL A 168 -2.41 -5.96 18.37
N LEU A 169 -1.17 -5.44 18.37
CA LEU A 169 -0.52 -5.01 19.61
C LEU A 169 -1.24 -3.84 20.27
N ALA A 170 -1.70 -2.86 19.48
CA ALA A 170 -2.42 -1.71 19.99
C ALA A 170 -3.76 -2.12 20.60
N VAL A 171 -4.57 -2.90 19.87
CA VAL A 171 -5.88 -3.38 20.35
C VAL A 171 -5.71 -4.22 21.62
N HIS A 172 -4.75 -5.14 21.62
CA HIS A 172 -4.47 -5.98 22.77
C HIS A 172 -4.02 -5.17 24.00
N GLN A 173 -3.14 -4.18 23.82
CA GLN A 173 -2.65 -3.36 24.94
C GLN A 173 -3.68 -2.35 25.45
N MET A 174 -4.50 -1.78 24.58
CA MET A 174 -5.53 -0.81 24.98
C MET A 174 -6.70 -1.46 25.72
N TRP A 175 -7.15 -2.63 25.26
CA TRP A 175 -8.44 -3.20 25.65
C TRP A 175 -8.35 -4.52 26.41
N LEU A 176 -7.31 -5.33 26.19
CA LEU A 176 -7.24 -6.70 26.73
C LEU A 176 -6.18 -6.88 27.82
N SER A 177 -5.16 -6.00 27.85
CA SER A 177 -4.08 -6.09 28.82
C SER A 177 -4.48 -5.44 30.14
N LYS A 178 -4.38 -6.21 31.24
CA LYS A 178 -4.45 -5.63 32.59
C LYS A 178 -3.19 -4.80 32.85
N GLU A 179 -3.33 -3.67 33.53
CA GLU A 179 -2.19 -2.93 34.05
C GLU A 179 -1.35 -3.87 34.91
N ARG A 180 -0.08 -4.08 34.54
CA ARG A 180 0.89 -4.66 35.47
C ARG A 180 1.17 -3.55 36.50
N THR A 181 0.67 -3.76 37.71
CA THR A 181 1.02 -3.03 38.94
C THR A 181 2.50 -3.19 39.24
#